data_AF-A0A537NT72-F1
#
_entry.id   AF-A0A537NT72-F1
#
_cell.length_a   1.000
_cell.length_b   1.000
_cell.length_c   1.000
_cell.angle_alpha   90.00
_cell.angle_beta   90.00
_cell.angle_gamma   90.00
#
_symmetry.space_group_name_H-M   'P 1'
#
loop_
_entity.id
_entity.type
_entity.pdbx_description
1 polymer ?
#
loop_
_entity_poly.entity_id
_entity_poly.type
_entity_poly.pdbx_seq_one_letter_code
_entity_poly.pdbx_strand_id
1 'polypeptide(L)' 'MKVLADATFAYVPLIQDRGSARRINVSLDPGLIEAIDEAAKDRGMTRSAFLSTAARRELAES' A
#
# COMPACT_ATOMS: atom_id res chain seq x y z
N MET A 1 16.08 -9.87 30.24
CA MET A 1 14.84 -9.37 29.63
C MET A 1 13.85 -9.10 30.76
N LYS A 2 13.63 -7.82 31.12
CA LYS A 2 12.77 -7.44 32.25
C LYS A 2 11.36 -7.24 31.71
N VAL A 3 10.44 -8.12 32.07
CA VAL A 3 9.04 -8.03 31.66
C VAL A 3 8.36 -7.02 32.56
N LEU A 4 7.74 -5.98 31.98
CA LEU A 4 6.90 -5.04 32.71
C LEU A 4 5.55 -5.72 32.96
N ALA A 5 5.15 -5.83 34.23
CA ALA A 5 4.00 -6.64 34.66
C ALA A 5 2.65 -6.21 34.06
N ASP A 6 2.55 -4.97 33.54
CA ASP A 6 1.33 -4.38 33.00
C ASP A 6 1.44 -4.02 31.50
N ALA A 7 2.35 -4.67 30.76
CA ALA A 7 2.51 -4.40 29.33
C ALA A 7 1.48 -5.15 28.47
N THR A 8 0.77 -4.41 27.60
CA THR A 8 -0.07 -4.99 26.54
C THR A 8 0.70 -5.01 25.22
N PHE A 9 0.72 -6.17 24.56
CA PHE A 9 1.35 -6.33 23.25
C PHE A 9 0.30 -6.26 22.15
N ALA A 10 0.63 -5.58 21.05
CA ALA A 10 -0.14 -5.60 19.82
C ALA A 10 0.78 -5.95 18.65
N TYR A 11 0.28 -6.77 17.73
CA TYR A 11 0.93 -6.99 16.45
C TYR A 11 0.56 -5.84 15.52
N VAL A 12 1.54 -5.02 15.17
CA VAL A 12 1.39 -3.98 14.15
C VAL A 12 2.21 -4.41 12.94
N PRO A 13 1.60 -4.60 11.76
CA PRO A 13 2.35 -4.93 10.55
C PRO A 13 3.35 -3.80 10.25
N LEU A 14 4.63 -4.13 10.28
CA LEU A 14 5.70 -3.20 9.93
C LEU A 14 5.76 -3.05 8.41
N ILE A 15 5.13 -2.02 7.89
CA ILE A 15 5.34 -1.60 6.50
C ILE A 15 6.66 -0.83 6.45
N GLN A 16 7.75 -1.53 6.11
CA GLN A 16 9.06 -0.89 5.92
C GLN A 16 9.00 0.04 4.71
N ASP A 17 9.13 1.35 4.95
CA ASP A 17 9.35 2.32 3.87
C ASP A 17 10.81 2.18 3.39
N ARG A 18 11.05 1.25 2.46
CA ARG A 18 12.40 0.87 1.99
C ARG A 18 13.06 1.91 1.07
N GLY A 19 12.55 3.14 1.02
CA GLY A 19 13.13 4.23 0.26
C GLY A 19 12.22 4.73 -0.85
N SER A 20 12.59 5.90 -1.35
CA SER A 20 11.90 6.66 -2.40
C SER A 20 11.29 5.79 -3.50
N ALA A 21 10.09 6.18 -3.96
CA ALA A 21 9.37 5.50 -5.03
C ALA A 21 10.29 5.18 -6.23
N ARG A 22 10.41 3.90 -6.59
CA ARG A 22 11.14 3.46 -7.78
C ARG A 22 10.18 3.44 -8.98
N ARG A 23 10.58 4.08 -10.08
CA ARG A 23 9.82 4.01 -11.34
C ARG A 23 9.97 2.62 -11.97
N ILE A 24 8.86 2.02 -12.34
CA ILE A 24 8.79 0.74 -13.05
C ILE A 24 7.86 0.88 -14.25
N ASN A 25 8.06 0.03 -15.27
CA ASN A 25 7.14 -0.12 -16.38
C ASN A 25 6.35 -1.41 -16.18
N VAL A 26 5.03 -1.34 -16.35
CA VAL A 26 4.13 -2.48 -16.28
C VAL A 26 3.15 -2.42 -17.44
N SER A 27 2.79 -3.57 -17.97
CA SER A 27 1.71 -3.69 -18.95
C SER A 27 0.43 -4.06 -18.21
N LEU A 28 -0.63 -3.29 -18.43
CA LEU A 28 -1.96 -3.50 -17.86
C LEU A 28 -2.99 -3.33 -18.97
N ASP A 29 -4.16 -3.92 -18.78
CA ASP A 29 -5.28 -3.73 -19.70
C ASP A 29 -5.67 -2.23 -19.79
N PRO A 30 -5.95 -1.68 -20.98
CA PRO A 30 -6.31 -0.27 -21.14
C PRO A 30 -7.56 0.12 -20.35
N GLY A 31 -8.61 -0.70 -20.34
CA GLY A 31 -9.83 -0.43 -19.59
C GLY A 31 -9.59 -0.42 -18.08
N LEU A 32 -8.67 -1.28 -17.61
CA LEU A 32 -8.21 -1.24 -16.21
C LEU A 32 -7.48 0.06 -15.88
N ILE A 33 -6.63 0.57 -16.78
CA ILE A 33 -5.95 1.86 -16.57
C ILE A 33 -6.95 3.01 -16.42
N GLU A 34 -7.98 3.05 -17.28
CA GLU A 34 -9.04 4.06 -17.22
C GLU A 34 -9.80 3.99 -15.88
N ALA A 35 -10.19 2.78 -15.46
CA ALA A 35 -10.88 2.57 -14.18
C ALA A 35 -10.00 2.96 -12.97
N ILE A 36 -8.69 2.71 -13.04
CA ILE A 36 -7.75 3.12 -11.99
C ILE A 36 -7.65 4.65 -11.93
N ASP A 37 -7.56 5.32 -13.08
CA ASP A 37 -7.43 6.77 -13.13
C ASP A 37 -8.67 7.48 -12.58
N GLU A 38 -9.87 6.97 -12.91
CA GLU A 38 -11.13 7.45 -12.36
C GLU A 38 -11.17 7.26 -10.84
N ALA A 39 -10.90 6.05 -10.35
CA ALA A 39 -10.91 5.75 -8.92
C ALA A 39 -9.84 6.52 -8.13
N ALA A 40 -8.68 6.77 -8.73
CA ALA A 40 -7.62 7.57 -8.12
C ALA A 40 -8.03 9.06 -8.03
N LYS A 41 -8.63 9.58 -9.10
CA LYS A 41 -9.14 10.97 -9.15
C LYS A 41 -10.24 11.20 -8.11
N ASP A 42 -11.20 10.30 -8.01
CA ASP A 42 -12.30 10.37 -7.04
C ASP A 42 -11.80 10.39 -5.58
N ARG A 43 -10.64 9.77 -5.34
CA ARG A 43 -10.00 9.72 -4.03
C ARG A 43 -8.91 10.78 -3.84
N GLY A 44 -8.75 11.71 -4.78
CA GLY A 44 -7.77 12.79 -4.71
C GLY A 44 -6.31 12.31 -4.65
N MET A 45 -6.01 11.16 -5.26
CA MET A 45 -4.68 10.55 -5.25
C MET A 45 -4.12 10.33 -6.66
N THR A 46 -2.81 10.14 -6.75
CA THR A 46 -2.16 9.79 -8.02
C THR A 46 -2.36 8.31 -8.34
N ARG A 47 -2.27 7.94 -9.62
CA ARG A 47 -2.29 6.53 -10.08
C ARG A 47 -1.31 5.65 -9.30
N SER A 48 -0.07 6.12 -9.12
CA SER A 48 0.96 5.39 -8.38
C SER A 48 0.60 5.22 -6.90
N ALA A 49 -0.02 6.22 -6.27
CA ALA A 49 -0.49 6.11 -4.88
C ALA A 49 -1.63 5.09 -4.76
N PHE A 50 -2.59 5.11 -5.70
CA PHE A 50 -3.68 4.13 -5.73
C PHE A 50 -3.16 2.70 -5.84
N LEU A 51 -2.28 2.44 -6.82
CA LEU A 51 -1.66 1.13 -7.02
C LEU A 51 -0.83 0.69 -5.80
N SER A 52 -0.09 1.61 -5.19
CA SER A 52 0.72 1.30 -3.99
C SER A 52 -0.16 0.90 -2.81
N THR A 53 -1.28 1.60 -2.60
CA THR A 53 -2.24 1.28 -1.52
C THR A 53 -2.91 -0.06 -1.77
N ALA A 54 -3.36 -0.33 -2.99
CA ALA A 54 -3.96 -1.61 -3.36
C ALA A 54 -2.99 -2.78 -3.13
N ALA A 55 -1.74 -2.66 -3.59
CA ALA A 55 -0.72 -3.67 -3.40
C ALA A 55 -0.39 -3.90 -1.91
N ARG A 56 -0.30 -2.84 -1.10
CA ARG A 56 -0.07 -2.96 0.35
C ARG A 56 -1.20 -3.70 1.06
N ARG A 57 -2.45 -3.43 0.66
CA ARG A 57 -3.62 -4.10 1.21
C ARG A 57 -3.59 -5.60 0.90
N GLU A 58 -3.38 -5.96 -0.36
CA GLU A 58 -3.29 -7.37 -0.79
C GLU A 58 -2.19 -8.12 -0.04
N LEU A 59 -1.01 -7.50 0.11
CA LEU A 59 0.11 -8.09 0.84
C LEU A 59 -0.11 -8.23 2.35
N ALA A 60 -1.02 -7.44 2.94
CA ALA A 60 -1.36 -7.52 4.35
C ALA A 60 -2.50 -8.52 4.64
N GLU A 61 -3.33 -8.80 3.63
CA GLU A 61 -4.39 -9.82 3.67
C GLU A 61 -3.85 -11.24 3.34
N SER A 62 -2.58 -11.35 2.91
CA SER A 62 -1.85 -12.59 2.63
C SER A 62 -1.07 -13.11 3.85
#